data_AF-A0A163J412-F1
#
_entry.id   AF-A0A163J412-F1
#
_cell.length_a   1.000
_cell.length_b   1.000
_cell.length_c   1.000
_cell.angle_alpha   90.00
_cell.angle_beta   90.00
_cell.angle_gamma   90.00
#
_symmetry.space_group_name_H-M   'P 1'
#
loop_
_entity.id
_entity.type
_entity.pdbx_description
1 polymer ?
#
loop_
_entity_poly.entity_id
_entity_poly.type
_entity_poly.pdbx_seq_one_letter_code
_entity_poly.pdbx_strand_id
1 'polypeptide(L)'
;MYLLPPSQSPPHALAHIATISPRSADETQCGFTGNNDIYGIGIRIGIYAQILAVWFANYFLFSEAQVLRDSVSIFSVALLIVALIYATSPQDVYAVEGFVILQILAWSCIMGVRAKSSYSKGIFSRGSLLRRGVCEIVNLANVVLHVWFWWVGIGRMKETPCGTYVMMYVVRTGMFGWARKVMMAMSLFVLCCTVYWASVEFLRPWTMWKISNSREKFVEAVKRYEQSAFQEAVDAVVMEEKEDREVEQICLCTDVDTGNACSRSSCLHCSPTKSHFGFDREATLVIRREGSSGGNSTNDYASSPRNSADESGSAKSTRSYAENHFNRNLTEPSILQEVYESELYIKHCISASPYHKSEDGKPPPLLVVLRSIFSPSKHRISGGINNPPSWFRCHLHTWALFLTLRFPPQAFIIYSHLRQSRLLDPLNRPFQLYAAVTYKCASHADLPHWASVSIASSLMLAAPETPKKVWLGWYYTVLDLAIHVIVIVQLELTLRWNRVNGLSGLWTGVGQLVPFIIGVGGLVLVSGRWVIRVWVKWKKGVGRISGWGKDGLLEGEEGGKEQCGETFGLARDVREGYGKWRELRKSRVI
;
A
#
# COMPACT_ATOMS: atom_id res chain seq x y z
N MET A 1 -12.12 0.69 -87.14
CA MET A 1 -11.29 1.90 -86.99
C MET A 1 -12.25 3.05 -86.78
N TYR A 2 -12.65 3.29 -85.52
CA TYR A 2 -13.71 4.24 -85.17
C TYR A 2 -13.10 5.42 -84.42
N LEU A 3 -13.42 6.60 -84.95
CA LEU A 3 -13.01 7.93 -84.52
C LEU A 3 -13.58 8.27 -83.14
N LEU A 4 -12.74 8.91 -82.31
CA LEU A 4 -13.10 9.57 -81.05
C LEU A 4 -13.96 10.81 -81.31
N PRO A 5 -14.97 11.10 -80.46
CA PRO A 5 -15.52 12.45 -80.29
C PRO A 5 -14.95 13.16 -79.05
N PRO A 6 -15.17 14.49 -78.93
CA PRO A 6 -14.24 15.43 -78.28
C PRO A 6 -14.50 15.68 -76.79
N SER A 7 -13.49 16.26 -76.17
CA SER A 7 -13.38 16.67 -74.77
C SER A 7 -14.56 17.50 -74.25
N GLN A 8 -15.16 17.04 -73.16
CA GLN A 8 -15.98 17.87 -72.28
C GLN A 8 -15.08 18.66 -71.32
N SER A 9 -15.33 19.96 -71.26
CA SER A 9 -14.78 20.94 -70.33
C SER A 9 -15.19 20.65 -68.87
N PRO A 10 -14.38 21.09 -67.89
CA PRO A 10 -14.68 20.86 -66.48
C PRO A 10 -15.82 21.79 -65.99
N PRO A 11 -16.76 21.29 -65.16
CA PRO A 11 -17.74 22.16 -64.53
C PRO A 11 -17.08 22.99 -63.42
N HIS A 12 -17.38 24.29 -63.45
CA HIS A 12 -17.02 25.25 -62.43
C HIS A 12 -17.43 24.78 -61.02
N ALA A 13 -16.45 24.50 -60.18
CA ALA A 13 -16.62 24.34 -58.75
C ALA A 13 -16.80 25.72 -58.09
N LEU A 14 -18.03 26.22 -58.10
CA LEU A 14 -18.45 27.39 -57.33
C LEU A 14 -19.73 27.06 -56.55
N ALA A 15 -19.75 27.49 -55.29
CA ALA A 15 -20.90 27.59 -54.40
C ALA A 15 -21.36 26.32 -53.65
N HIS A 16 -20.64 26.00 -52.57
CA HIS A 16 -21.29 25.61 -51.30
C HIS A 16 -20.64 26.39 -50.15
N ILE A 17 -20.75 27.72 -50.20
CA ILE A 17 -20.74 28.52 -48.97
C ILE A 17 -22.04 28.15 -48.28
N ALA A 18 -21.94 27.22 -47.32
CA ALA A 18 -23.01 26.92 -46.40
C ALA A 18 -23.41 28.24 -45.71
N THR A 19 -24.54 28.80 -46.15
CA THR A 19 -25.26 29.86 -45.47
C THR A 19 -25.55 29.36 -44.07
N ILE A 20 -24.71 29.77 -43.11
CA ILE A 20 -25.00 29.72 -41.68
C ILE A 20 -26.19 30.65 -41.50
N SER A 21 -27.39 30.09 -41.64
CA SER A 21 -28.63 30.77 -41.30
C SER A 21 -28.53 31.17 -39.83
N PRO A 22 -28.59 32.46 -39.48
CA PRO A 22 -28.60 32.88 -38.08
C PRO A 22 -29.92 32.40 -37.51
N ARG A 23 -29.88 31.24 -36.85
CA ARG A 23 -30.98 30.64 -36.11
C ARG A 23 -31.19 31.47 -34.83
N SER A 24 -31.61 32.72 -34.98
CA SER A 24 -32.15 33.58 -33.91
C SER A 24 -33.59 33.18 -33.60
N ALA A 25 -33.87 31.88 -33.59
CA ALA A 25 -35.13 31.32 -33.14
C ALA A 25 -35.06 31.26 -31.62
N ASP A 26 -35.67 32.28 -31.00
CA ASP A 26 -36.32 32.21 -29.69
C ASP A 26 -35.43 31.67 -28.55
N GLU A 27 -34.46 32.48 -28.13
CA GLU A 27 -33.60 32.21 -26.95
C GLU A 27 -34.41 32.01 -25.65
N THR A 28 -35.69 32.38 -25.69
CA THR A 28 -36.71 32.31 -24.63
C THR A 28 -37.27 30.90 -24.36
N GLN A 29 -37.15 29.92 -25.28
CA GLN A 29 -37.64 28.54 -25.06
C GLN A 29 -36.53 27.49 -24.92
N CYS A 30 -35.34 27.92 -24.53
CA CYS A 30 -34.22 27.02 -24.38
C CYS A 30 -34.18 26.36 -22.99
N GLY A 31 -34.34 25.04 -22.93
CA GLY A 31 -34.27 24.24 -21.71
C GLY A 31 -35.36 23.17 -21.64
N PHE A 32 -35.42 22.43 -20.55
CA PHE A 32 -36.50 21.48 -20.27
C PHE A 32 -36.77 21.40 -18.76
N THR A 33 -37.97 20.95 -18.39
CA THR A 33 -38.33 20.71 -16.99
C THR A 33 -37.73 19.38 -16.55
N GLY A 34 -36.79 19.43 -15.61
CA GLY A 34 -36.14 18.24 -15.09
C GLY A 34 -36.99 17.50 -14.07
N ASN A 35 -36.73 16.20 -13.90
CA ASN A 35 -37.41 15.42 -12.87
C ASN A 35 -36.82 15.69 -11.48
N ASN A 36 -37.63 16.34 -10.65
CA ASN A 36 -37.34 16.69 -9.27
C ASN A 36 -37.00 15.49 -8.39
N ASP A 37 -37.60 14.32 -8.63
CA ASP A 37 -37.42 13.14 -7.78
C ASP A 37 -36.11 12.39 -8.06
N ILE A 38 -35.31 12.83 -9.03
CA ILE A 38 -34.11 12.13 -9.47
C ILE A 38 -32.85 12.93 -9.18
N TYR A 39 -32.86 14.22 -9.50
CA TYR A 39 -31.72 15.12 -9.25
C TYR A 39 -32.17 16.51 -8.80
N GLY A 40 -33.33 16.59 -8.13
CA GLY A 40 -33.80 17.79 -7.46
C GLY A 40 -32.80 18.31 -6.42
N ILE A 41 -33.03 19.53 -5.93
CA ILE A 41 -32.08 20.21 -5.05
C ILE A 41 -31.77 19.41 -3.77
N GLY A 42 -32.77 18.74 -3.17
CA GLY A 42 -32.55 17.93 -1.97
C GLY A 42 -31.66 16.71 -2.23
N ILE A 43 -31.85 16.05 -3.36
CA ILE A 43 -31.04 14.89 -3.77
C ILE A 43 -29.59 15.31 -3.99
N ARG A 44 -29.38 16.42 -4.72
CA ARG A 44 -28.03 16.95 -4.99
C ARG A 44 -27.30 17.34 -3.71
N ILE A 45 -27.93 18.15 -2.85
CA ILE A 45 -27.32 18.55 -1.56
C ILE A 45 -27.05 17.31 -0.70
N GLY A 46 -27.98 16.35 -0.66
CA GLY A 46 -27.80 15.09 0.03
C GLY A 46 -26.57 14.32 -0.45
N ILE A 47 -26.44 14.13 -1.76
CA ILE A 47 -25.28 13.46 -2.37
C ILE A 47 -23.98 14.22 -2.07
N TYR A 48 -23.97 15.56 -2.21
CA TYR A 48 -22.76 16.35 -1.97
C TYR A 48 -22.32 16.29 -0.51
N ALA A 49 -23.27 16.40 0.42
CA ALA A 49 -23.00 16.25 1.85
C ALA A 49 -22.51 14.83 2.16
N GLN A 50 -23.11 13.81 1.58
CA GLN A 50 -22.70 12.42 1.75
C GLN A 50 -21.29 12.17 1.22
N ILE A 51 -20.96 12.71 0.06
CA ILE A 51 -19.62 12.68 -0.53
C ILE A 51 -18.58 13.26 0.45
N LEU A 52 -18.85 14.46 0.96
CA LEU A 52 -17.95 15.13 1.90
C LEU A 52 -17.87 14.38 3.23
N ALA A 53 -18.96 13.79 3.69
CA ALA A 53 -19.01 13.01 4.92
C ALA A 53 -18.14 11.73 4.82
N VAL A 54 -18.22 11.01 3.69
CA VAL A 54 -17.38 9.83 3.44
C VAL A 54 -15.91 10.22 3.30
N TRP A 55 -15.61 11.29 2.56
CA TRP A 55 -14.24 11.83 2.49
C TRP A 55 -13.71 12.13 3.89
N PHE A 56 -14.47 12.88 4.69
CA PHE A 56 -14.07 13.28 6.03
C PHE A 56 -13.90 12.06 6.97
N ALA A 57 -14.82 11.10 6.93
CA ALA A 57 -14.71 9.88 7.72
C ALA A 57 -13.46 9.07 7.36
N ASN A 58 -13.13 8.96 6.08
CA ASN A 58 -11.96 8.20 5.62
C ASN A 58 -10.63 8.76 6.14
N TYR A 59 -10.50 10.08 6.32
CA TYR A 59 -9.25 10.71 6.76
C TYR A 59 -9.21 11.02 8.25
N PHE A 60 -10.34 11.33 8.89
CA PHE A 60 -10.37 11.83 10.27
C PHE A 60 -11.03 10.87 11.27
N LEU A 61 -11.96 10.01 10.82
CA LEU A 61 -12.82 9.16 11.67
C LEU A 61 -13.04 7.77 11.06
N PHE A 62 -11.95 7.00 10.97
CA PHE A 62 -11.99 5.69 10.33
C PHE A 62 -13.03 4.71 10.94
N SER A 63 -13.39 4.88 12.22
CA SER A 63 -14.42 4.08 12.90
C SER A 63 -15.83 4.27 12.33
N GLU A 64 -16.15 5.47 11.83
CA GLU A 64 -17.49 5.82 11.36
C GLU A 64 -17.71 5.52 9.88
N ALA A 65 -16.62 5.31 9.13
CA ALA A 65 -16.66 5.11 7.70
C ALA A 65 -17.53 3.91 7.29
N GLN A 66 -17.71 2.91 8.17
CA GLN A 66 -18.55 1.75 7.89
C GLN A 66 -20.04 2.11 7.81
N VAL A 67 -20.55 2.89 8.76
CA VAL A 67 -21.97 3.27 8.82
C VAL A 67 -22.34 4.13 7.62
N LEU A 68 -21.52 5.12 7.28
CA LEU A 68 -21.76 5.99 6.11
C LEU A 68 -21.76 5.18 4.81
N ARG A 69 -20.89 4.17 4.73
CA ARG A 69 -20.79 3.30 3.57
C ARG A 69 -22.06 2.49 3.33
N ASP A 70 -22.73 2.03 4.39
CA ASP A 70 -24.00 1.31 4.26
C ASP A 70 -25.09 2.21 3.66
N SER A 71 -25.18 3.46 4.11
CA SER A 71 -26.09 4.45 3.51
C SER A 71 -25.78 4.73 2.03
N VAL A 72 -24.50 4.83 1.65
CA VAL A 72 -24.08 5.02 0.24
C VAL A 72 -24.44 3.80 -0.61
N SER A 73 -24.27 2.59 -0.08
CA SER A 73 -24.59 1.35 -0.82
C SER A 73 -26.09 1.26 -1.11
N ILE A 74 -26.96 1.57 -0.13
CA ILE A 74 -28.41 1.58 -0.32
C ILE A 74 -28.80 2.57 -1.42
N PHE A 75 -28.25 3.78 -1.37
CA PHE A 75 -28.51 4.81 -2.37
C PHE A 75 -27.99 4.43 -3.77
N SER A 76 -26.82 3.80 -3.84
CA SER A 76 -26.27 3.27 -5.09
C SER A 76 -27.18 2.22 -5.73
N VAL A 77 -27.77 1.33 -4.94
CA VAL A 77 -28.73 0.32 -5.46
C VAL A 77 -29.98 1.01 -6.01
N ALA A 78 -30.52 1.99 -5.30
CA ALA A 78 -31.68 2.74 -5.77
C ALA A 78 -31.40 3.47 -7.10
N LEU A 79 -30.26 4.15 -7.21
CA LEU A 79 -29.84 4.81 -8.45
C LEU A 79 -29.56 3.83 -9.59
N LEU A 80 -29.03 2.65 -9.29
CA LEU A 80 -28.85 1.60 -10.29
C LEU A 80 -30.20 1.16 -10.87
N ILE A 81 -31.23 1.00 -10.03
CA ILE A 81 -32.58 0.67 -10.48
C ILE A 81 -33.14 1.78 -11.39
N VAL A 82 -33.00 3.05 -11.01
CA VAL A 82 -33.43 4.18 -11.86
C VAL A 82 -32.67 4.19 -13.19
N ALA A 83 -31.36 3.97 -13.17
CA ALA A 83 -30.54 3.90 -14.38
C ALA A 83 -30.97 2.74 -15.32
N LEU A 84 -31.38 1.60 -14.75
CA LEU A 84 -31.93 0.47 -15.52
C LEU A 84 -33.29 0.81 -16.14
N ILE A 85 -34.19 1.48 -15.41
CA ILE A 85 -35.48 1.96 -15.94
C ILE A 85 -35.26 2.93 -17.10
N TYR A 86 -34.28 3.83 -16.97
CA TYR A 86 -33.91 4.74 -18.06
C TYR A 86 -33.35 4.01 -19.27
N ALA A 87 -32.62 2.92 -19.05
CA ALA A 87 -32.11 2.08 -20.11
C ALA A 87 -33.21 1.31 -20.86
N THR A 88 -34.34 1.00 -20.20
CA THR A 88 -35.50 0.34 -20.83
C THR A 88 -36.34 1.28 -21.69
N SER A 89 -36.42 2.58 -21.33
CA SER A 89 -37.22 3.58 -22.04
C SER A 89 -36.38 4.80 -22.47
N PRO A 90 -35.30 4.61 -23.26
CA PRO A 90 -34.35 5.68 -23.57
C PRO A 90 -35.00 6.84 -24.34
N GLN A 91 -36.03 6.57 -25.14
CA GLN A 91 -36.69 7.59 -25.96
C GLN A 91 -37.43 8.65 -25.13
N ASP A 92 -37.76 8.37 -23.87
CA ASP A 92 -38.48 9.30 -22.99
C ASP A 92 -37.58 10.17 -22.14
N VAL A 93 -36.29 9.87 -22.13
CA VAL A 93 -35.31 10.47 -21.23
C VAL A 93 -34.36 11.37 -22.01
N TYR A 94 -34.05 12.55 -21.48
CA TYR A 94 -33.00 13.37 -22.06
C TYR A 94 -31.62 12.76 -21.77
N ALA A 95 -30.76 12.74 -22.77
CA ALA A 95 -29.45 12.11 -22.64
C ALA A 95 -28.60 12.70 -21.49
N VAL A 96 -28.81 13.99 -21.16
CA VAL A 96 -28.18 14.65 -20.01
C VAL A 96 -28.64 14.09 -18.66
N GLU A 97 -29.90 13.69 -18.53
CA GLU A 97 -30.43 13.09 -17.30
C GLU A 97 -29.82 11.71 -17.06
N GLY A 98 -29.74 10.89 -18.11
CA GLY A 98 -29.03 9.62 -18.08
C GLY A 98 -27.56 9.78 -17.68
N PHE A 99 -26.86 10.77 -18.23
CA PHE A 99 -25.48 11.08 -17.86
C PHE A 99 -25.34 11.48 -16.38
N VAL A 100 -26.20 12.38 -15.88
CA VAL A 100 -26.14 12.84 -14.47
C VAL A 100 -26.34 11.68 -13.50
N ILE A 101 -27.32 10.81 -13.74
CA ILE A 101 -27.59 9.64 -12.89
C ILE A 101 -26.41 8.67 -12.90
N LEU A 102 -25.90 8.35 -14.09
CA LEU A 102 -24.76 7.45 -14.24
C LEU A 102 -23.50 8.03 -13.58
N GLN A 103 -23.29 9.34 -13.63
CA GLN A 103 -22.17 10.00 -12.96
C GLN A 103 -22.29 9.93 -11.44
N ILE A 104 -23.48 10.20 -10.88
CA ILE A 104 -23.75 10.07 -9.44
C ILE A 104 -23.56 8.62 -8.99
N LEU A 105 -24.09 7.66 -9.75
CA LEU A 105 -23.97 6.24 -9.46
C LEU A 105 -22.51 5.78 -9.49
N ALA A 106 -21.74 6.17 -10.50
CA ALA A 106 -20.32 5.85 -10.59
C ALA A 106 -19.53 6.40 -9.41
N TRP A 107 -19.80 7.65 -9.01
CA TRP A 107 -19.13 8.24 -7.86
C TRP A 107 -19.51 7.54 -6.54
N SER A 108 -20.79 7.21 -6.38
CA SER A 108 -21.29 6.46 -5.20
C SER A 108 -20.67 5.08 -5.10
N CYS A 109 -20.45 4.38 -6.24
CA CYS A 109 -19.71 3.12 -6.29
C CYS A 109 -18.24 3.28 -5.89
N ILE A 110 -17.54 4.30 -6.41
CA ILE A 110 -16.14 4.56 -6.08
C ILE A 110 -15.95 4.84 -4.58
N MET A 111 -16.86 5.62 -3.98
CA MET A 111 -16.80 6.04 -2.58
C MET A 111 -17.34 4.99 -1.60
N GLY A 112 -18.39 4.27 -1.99
CA GLY A 112 -19.08 3.29 -1.16
C GLY A 112 -18.49 1.88 -1.22
N VAL A 113 -17.99 1.42 -2.36
CA VAL A 113 -17.64 -0.02 -2.50
C VAL A 113 -16.23 -0.32 -2.01
N ARG A 114 -15.27 0.59 -2.21
CA ARG A 114 -13.87 0.35 -1.84
C ARG A 114 -13.54 0.98 -0.50
N ALA A 115 -13.52 0.16 0.56
CA ALA A 115 -12.79 0.53 1.76
C ALA A 115 -11.33 0.83 1.37
N LYS A 116 -10.89 2.10 1.48
CA LYS A 116 -9.49 2.50 1.26
C LYS A 116 -8.53 1.78 2.23
N SER A 117 -9.07 1.16 3.28
CA SER A 117 -8.35 0.38 4.26
C SER A 117 -8.38 -1.11 3.93
N SER A 118 -7.24 -1.62 3.44
CA SER A 118 -6.87 -3.05 3.54
C SER A 118 -6.67 -3.53 4.99
N TYR A 119 -6.97 -2.69 5.98
CA TYR A 119 -6.67 -2.90 7.40
C TYR A 119 -7.85 -3.43 8.21
N SER A 120 -9.07 -3.52 7.66
CA SER A 120 -10.11 -4.34 8.29
C SER A 120 -9.80 -5.81 8.05
N LYS A 121 -8.78 -6.31 8.75
CA LYS A 121 -8.38 -7.72 8.83
C LYS A 121 -9.21 -8.51 9.85
N GLY A 122 -10.28 -7.93 10.37
CA GLY A 122 -11.27 -8.69 11.13
C GLY A 122 -11.96 -9.64 10.16
N ILE A 123 -11.56 -10.91 10.23
CA ILE A 123 -12.32 -12.15 9.98
C ILE A 123 -13.32 -12.04 8.84
N PHE A 124 -13.21 -12.94 7.85
CA PHE A 124 -14.27 -13.25 6.89
C PHE A 124 -15.57 -13.68 7.61
N SER A 125 -16.23 -12.77 8.30
CA SER A 125 -17.57 -12.95 8.79
C SER A 125 -18.43 -13.08 7.55
N ARG A 126 -19.27 -14.11 7.51
CA ARG A 126 -20.13 -14.42 6.35
C ARG A 126 -20.90 -13.19 5.84
N GLY A 127 -21.28 -12.28 6.75
CA GLY A 127 -21.94 -11.01 6.39
C GLY A 127 -21.06 -10.04 5.59
N SER A 128 -19.74 -9.99 5.86
CA SER A 128 -18.82 -9.11 5.13
C SER A 128 -18.59 -9.58 3.68
N LEU A 129 -18.64 -10.89 3.43
CA LEU A 129 -18.49 -11.44 2.07
C LEU A 129 -19.69 -11.11 1.20
N LEU A 130 -20.92 -11.31 1.71
CA LEU A 130 -22.14 -11.01 0.97
C LEU A 130 -22.18 -9.52 0.60
N ARG A 131 -21.94 -8.63 1.57
CA ARG A 131 -21.88 -7.18 1.33
C ARG A 131 -20.88 -6.83 0.24
N ARG A 132 -19.67 -7.40 0.32
CA ARG A 132 -18.62 -7.17 -0.67
C ARG A 132 -19.05 -7.65 -2.06
N GLY A 133 -19.60 -8.86 -2.16
CA GLY A 133 -20.11 -9.42 -3.41
C GLY A 133 -21.18 -8.53 -4.04
N VAL A 134 -22.19 -8.11 -3.27
CA VAL A 134 -23.25 -7.20 -3.72
C VAL A 134 -22.66 -5.87 -4.23
N CYS A 135 -21.73 -5.28 -3.48
CA CYS A 135 -21.10 -4.03 -3.86
C CYS A 135 -20.31 -4.14 -5.19
N GLU A 136 -19.57 -5.25 -5.39
CA GLU A 136 -18.85 -5.49 -6.65
C GLU A 136 -19.81 -5.76 -7.83
N ILE A 137 -20.92 -6.46 -7.60
CA ILE A 137 -21.98 -6.67 -8.62
C ILE A 137 -22.59 -5.32 -9.04
N VAL A 138 -22.96 -4.47 -8.09
CA VAL A 138 -23.51 -3.13 -8.35
C VAL A 138 -22.50 -2.27 -9.12
N ASN A 139 -21.22 -2.33 -8.72
CA ASN A 139 -20.15 -1.61 -9.42
C ASN A 139 -19.97 -2.13 -10.87
N LEU A 140 -19.96 -3.44 -11.08
CA LEU A 140 -19.87 -4.03 -12.41
C LEU A 140 -21.07 -3.64 -13.29
N ALA A 141 -22.28 -3.72 -12.76
CA ALA A 141 -23.50 -3.31 -13.46
C ALA A 141 -23.46 -1.84 -13.87
N ASN A 142 -23.03 -0.95 -12.97
CA ASN A 142 -22.82 0.46 -13.28
C ASN A 142 -21.81 0.67 -14.41
N VAL A 143 -20.67 -0.04 -14.40
CA VAL A 143 -19.66 0.09 -15.46
C VAL A 143 -20.19 -0.43 -16.81
N VAL A 144 -20.95 -1.53 -16.82
CA VAL A 144 -21.62 -2.04 -18.02
C VAL A 144 -22.63 -1.02 -18.56
N LEU A 145 -23.42 -0.37 -17.69
CA LEU A 145 -24.35 0.68 -18.09
C LEU A 145 -23.65 1.91 -18.66
N HIS A 146 -22.49 2.30 -18.12
CA HIS A 146 -21.67 3.37 -18.70
C HIS A 146 -21.21 3.01 -20.12
N VAL A 147 -20.73 1.79 -20.33
CA VAL A 147 -20.34 1.31 -21.67
C VAL A 147 -21.54 1.35 -22.61
N TRP A 148 -22.68 0.81 -22.19
CA TRP A 148 -23.93 0.85 -22.96
C TRP A 148 -24.35 2.29 -23.29
N PHE A 149 -24.33 3.20 -22.32
CA PHE A 149 -24.75 4.59 -22.49
C PHE A 149 -23.91 5.30 -23.55
N TRP A 150 -22.58 5.24 -23.46
CA TRP A 150 -21.71 5.94 -24.40
C TRP A 150 -21.71 5.34 -25.81
N TRP A 151 -21.89 4.03 -25.93
CA TRP A 151 -21.89 3.33 -27.21
C TRP A 151 -23.25 3.40 -27.91
N VAL A 152 -24.34 3.05 -27.22
CA VAL A 152 -25.68 2.87 -27.79
C VAL A 152 -26.71 3.81 -27.18
N GLY A 153 -26.76 3.90 -25.85
CA GLY A 153 -27.84 4.58 -25.12
C GLY A 153 -28.00 6.05 -25.49
N ILE A 154 -26.90 6.80 -25.56
CA ILE A 154 -26.90 8.22 -25.90
C ILE A 154 -27.55 8.52 -27.26
N GLY A 155 -27.42 7.62 -28.24
CA GLY A 155 -28.03 7.79 -29.56
C GLY A 155 -29.52 7.45 -29.60
N ARG A 156 -30.06 6.83 -28.54
CA ARG A 156 -31.48 6.49 -28.40
C ARG A 156 -32.24 7.45 -27.49
N MET A 157 -31.53 8.35 -26.80
CA MET A 157 -32.09 9.31 -25.86
C MET A 157 -32.36 10.66 -26.52
N LYS A 158 -33.27 11.45 -25.93
CA LYS A 158 -33.63 12.78 -26.45
C LYS A 158 -32.47 13.75 -26.29
N GLU A 159 -32.19 14.50 -27.36
CA GLU A 159 -31.31 15.67 -27.30
C GLU A 159 -32.04 16.83 -26.64
N THR A 160 -31.30 17.68 -25.93
CA THR A 160 -31.88 18.90 -25.37
C THR A 160 -32.11 19.94 -26.48
N PRO A 161 -33.15 20.79 -26.40
CA PRO A 161 -33.53 21.70 -27.49
C PRO A 161 -32.41 22.61 -28.01
N CYS A 162 -31.41 22.94 -27.18
CA CYS A 162 -30.32 23.86 -27.49
C CYS A 162 -28.96 23.19 -27.68
N GLY A 163 -28.96 21.89 -27.91
CA GLY A 163 -27.78 21.05 -27.90
C GLY A 163 -27.43 20.58 -26.49
N THR A 164 -26.90 19.36 -26.42
CA THR A 164 -26.59 18.70 -25.15
C THR A 164 -25.12 18.91 -24.79
N TYR A 165 -24.87 19.61 -23.68
CA TYR A 165 -23.52 19.97 -23.24
C TYR A 165 -23.10 19.20 -21.98
N VAL A 166 -21.84 18.84 -21.89
CA VAL A 166 -21.23 18.26 -20.69
C VAL A 166 -19.91 18.95 -20.37
N MET A 167 -19.57 18.99 -19.08
CA MET A 167 -18.24 19.41 -18.64
C MET A 167 -17.26 18.26 -18.78
N MET A 168 -16.27 18.45 -19.64
CA MET A 168 -15.17 17.52 -19.89
C MET A 168 -13.86 18.28 -19.63
N TYR A 169 -13.11 17.90 -18.58
CA TYR A 169 -11.84 18.54 -18.21
C TYR A 169 -11.87 20.08 -18.17
N VAL A 170 -12.93 20.67 -17.60
CA VAL A 170 -13.16 22.13 -17.46
C VAL A 170 -13.73 22.84 -18.70
N VAL A 171 -13.87 22.16 -19.85
CA VAL A 171 -14.41 22.78 -21.07
C VAL A 171 -15.88 22.39 -21.28
N ARG A 172 -16.70 23.36 -21.71
CA ARG A 172 -18.06 23.10 -22.22
C ARG A 172 -17.96 22.39 -23.56
N THR A 173 -18.39 21.14 -23.61
CA THR A 173 -18.28 20.29 -24.81
C THR A 173 -19.62 19.71 -25.21
N GLY A 174 -19.86 19.58 -26.51
CA GLY A 174 -21.04 18.89 -27.02
C GLY A 174 -20.93 17.39 -26.75
N MET A 175 -21.96 16.82 -26.11
CA MET A 175 -21.95 15.42 -25.66
C MET A 175 -21.88 14.43 -26.83
N PHE A 176 -22.42 14.81 -28.00
CA PHE A 176 -22.42 13.99 -29.22
C PHE A 176 -21.15 14.11 -30.07
N GLY A 177 -20.22 15.00 -29.71
CA GLY A 177 -19.00 15.26 -30.48
C GLY A 177 -17.82 14.36 -30.10
N TRP A 178 -16.60 14.94 -30.10
CA TRP A 178 -15.36 14.23 -29.72
C TRP A 178 -15.41 13.67 -28.29
N ALA A 179 -16.16 14.33 -27.40
CA ALA A 179 -16.33 13.91 -26.01
C ALA A 179 -16.90 12.48 -25.93
N ARG A 180 -17.87 12.12 -26.78
CA ARG A 180 -18.42 10.76 -26.86
C ARG A 180 -17.33 9.73 -27.16
N LYS A 181 -16.45 10.00 -28.13
CA LYS A 181 -15.38 9.06 -28.52
C LYS A 181 -14.39 8.83 -27.38
N VAL A 182 -14.01 9.90 -26.68
CA VAL A 182 -13.14 9.79 -25.50
C VAL A 182 -13.83 8.99 -24.39
N MET A 183 -15.11 9.25 -24.12
CA MET A 183 -15.86 8.52 -23.10
C MET A 183 -16.08 7.04 -23.46
N MET A 184 -16.31 6.71 -24.74
CA MET A 184 -16.39 5.32 -25.22
C MET A 184 -15.09 4.55 -24.93
N ALA A 185 -13.93 5.17 -25.20
CA ALA A 185 -12.63 4.57 -24.93
C ALA A 185 -12.39 4.45 -23.41
N MET A 186 -12.71 5.50 -22.65
CA MET A 186 -12.54 5.51 -21.19
C MET A 186 -13.45 4.49 -20.50
N SER A 187 -14.72 4.35 -20.92
CA SER A 187 -15.65 3.38 -20.34
C SER A 187 -15.19 1.94 -20.59
N LEU A 188 -14.65 1.65 -21.78
CA LEU A 188 -14.09 0.33 -22.09
C LEU A 188 -12.85 0.04 -21.23
N PHE A 189 -11.96 1.02 -21.09
CA PHE A 189 -10.78 0.91 -20.22
C PHE A 189 -11.18 0.64 -18.76
N VAL A 190 -12.18 1.36 -18.24
CA VAL A 190 -12.72 1.16 -16.89
C VAL A 190 -13.35 -0.23 -16.74
N LEU A 191 -14.06 -0.74 -17.75
CA LEU A 191 -14.60 -2.11 -17.76
C LEU A 191 -13.49 -3.16 -17.68
N CYS A 192 -12.47 -3.07 -18.54
CA CYS A 192 -11.32 -3.98 -18.51
C CYS A 192 -10.62 -3.96 -17.14
N CYS A 193 -10.40 -2.76 -16.58
CA CYS A 193 -9.82 -2.62 -15.23
C CYS A 193 -10.71 -3.26 -14.16
N THR A 194 -12.03 -3.05 -14.23
CA THR A 194 -13.00 -3.56 -13.24
C THR A 194 -13.07 -5.08 -13.28
N VAL A 195 -13.18 -5.68 -14.48
CA VAL A 195 -13.16 -7.14 -14.67
C VAL A 195 -11.87 -7.72 -14.11
N TYR A 196 -10.72 -7.11 -14.44
CA TYR A 196 -9.44 -7.55 -13.88
C TYR A 196 -9.43 -7.54 -12.35
N TRP A 197 -9.88 -6.44 -11.72
CA TRP A 197 -9.91 -6.34 -10.26
C TRP A 197 -10.85 -7.38 -9.64
N ALA A 198 -12.01 -7.62 -10.26
CA ALA A 198 -12.93 -8.66 -9.84
C ALA A 198 -12.28 -10.05 -9.94
N SER A 199 -11.57 -10.35 -11.03
CA SER A 199 -10.80 -11.60 -11.18
C SER A 199 -9.72 -11.74 -10.11
N VAL A 200 -8.98 -10.67 -9.82
CA VAL A 200 -7.97 -10.66 -8.76
C VAL A 200 -8.57 -10.96 -7.39
N GLU A 201 -9.70 -10.34 -7.05
CA GLU A 201 -10.37 -10.58 -5.77
C GLU A 201 -10.99 -11.98 -5.70
N PHE A 202 -11.45 -12.53 -6.83
CA PHE A 202 -11.92 -13.90 -6.92
C PHE A 202 -10.78 -14.92 -6.73
N LEU A 203 -9.57 -14.62 -7.22
CA LEU A 203 -8.38 -15.45 -7.00
C LEU A 203 -7.81 -15.33 -5.58
N ARG A 204 -8.18 -14.28 -4.83
CA ARG A 204 -7.59 -14.02 -3.51
C ARG A 204 -7.86 -15.13 -2.47
N PRO A 205 -9.09 -15.67 -2.30
CA PRO A 205 -9.33 -16.83 -1.43
C PRO A 205 -8.44 -18.03 -1.78
N TRP A 206 -8.29 -18.33 -3.07
CA TRP A 206 -7.42 -19.40 -3.55
C TRP A 206 -5.96 -19.16 -3.15
N THR A 207 -5.44 -17.94 -3.38
CA THR A 207 -4.07 -17.59 -2.98
C THR A 207 -3.89 -17.66 -1.46
N MET A 208 -4.87 -17.21 -0.68
CA MET A 208 -4.84 -17.27 0.79
C MET A 208 -4.78 -18.71 1.30
N TRP A 209 -5.58 -19.60 0.71
CA TRP A 209 -5.55 -21.03 1.03
C TRP A 209 -4.18 -21.65 0.68
N LYS A 210 -3.62 -21.33 -0.48
CA LYS A 210 -2.29 -21.84 -0.86
C LYS A 210 -1.16 -21.26 0.02
N ILE A 211 -1.31 -20.02 0.50
CA ILE A 211 -0.38 -19.37 1.43
C ILE A 211 -0.45 -20.02 2.82
N SER A 212 -1.64 -20.45 3.30
CA SER A 212 -1.75 -21.03 4.64
C SER A 212 -0.90 -22.29 4.80
N ASN A 213 -0.88 -23.17 3.78
CA ASN A 213 -0.03 -24.36 3.78
C ASN A 213 1.48 -24.01 3.82
N SER A 214 1.91 -23.00 3.06
CA SER A 214 3.32 -22.57 3.08
C SER A 214 3.70 -21.92 4.40
N ARG A 215 2.76 -21.22 5.02
CA ARG A 215 2.92 -20.60 6.33
C ARG A 215 3.04 -21.65 7.44
N GLU A 216 2.24 -22.71 7.42
CA GLU A 216 2.37 -23.82 8.38
C GLU A 216 3.77 -24.44 8.32
N LYS A 217 4.28 -24.70 7.12
CA LYS A 217 5.66 -25.19 6.93
C LYS A 217 6.71 -24.21 7.45
N PHE A 218 6.51 -22.91 7.23
CA PHE A 218 7.41 -21.89 7.74
C PHE A 218 7.41 -21.82 9.27
N VAL A 219 6.22 -21.85 9.89
CA VAL A 219 6.07 -21.88 11.35
C VAL A 219 6.77 -23.09 11.95
N GLU A 220 6.57 -24.27 11.35
CA GLU A 220 7.23 -25.50 11.75
C GLU A 220 8.76 -25.41 11.61
N ALA A 221 9.27 -24.83 10.52
CA ALA A 221 10.70 -24.62 10.33
C ALA A 221 11.32 -23.68 11.37
N VAL A 222 10.62 -22.59 11.74
CA VAL A 222 11.08 -21.69 12.79
C VAL A 222 11.11 -22.41 14.15
N LYS A 223 10.07 -23.17 14.48
CA LYS A 223 10.02 -23.94 15.74
C LYS A 223 11.15 -24.96 15.84
N ARG A 224 11.45 -25.68 14.76
CA ARG A 224 12.58 -26.62 14.71
C ARG A 224 13.90 -25.91 14.93
N TYR A 225 14.11 -24.76 14.29
CA TYR A 225 15.30 -23.94 14.52
C TYR A 225 15.42 -23.50 15.98
N GLU A 226 14.34 -23.04 16.61
CA GLU A 226 14.36 -22.65 18.03
C GLU A 226 14.66 -23.83 18.96
N GLN A 227 14.09 -25.01 18.68
CA GLN A 227 14.39 -26.23 19.42
C GLN A 227 15.85 -26.65 19.28
N SER A 228 16.41 -26.58 18.06
CA SER A 228 17.83 -26.88 17.82
C SER A 228 18.75 -25.88 18.50
N ALA A 229 18.45 -24.58 18.41
CA ALA A 229 19.23 -23.54 19.09
C ALA A 229 19.16 -23.68 20.62
N PHE A 230 18.01 -24.08 21.17
CA PHE A 230 17.87 -24.37 22.58
C PHE A 230 18.67 -25.61 22.99
N GLN A 231 18.62 -26.68 22.21
CA GLN A 231 19.40 -27.89 22.48
C GLN A 231 20.90 -27.62 22.44
N GLU A 232 21.39 -26.86 21.45
CA GLU A 232 22.79 -26.44 21.37
C GLU A 232 23.22 -25.61 22.59
N ALA A 233 22.36 -24.72 23.09
CA ALA A 233 22.63 -23.96 24.29
C ALA A 233 22.69 -24.85 25.56
N VAL A 234 21.80 -25.84 25.66
CA VAL A 234 21.84 -26.83 26.76
C VAL A 234 23.10 -27.69 26.68
N ASP A 235 23.43 -28.19 25.50
CA ASP A 235 24.61 -29.02 25.28
C ASP A 235 25.90 -28.22 25.60
N ALA A 236 25.96 -26.93 25.27
CA ALA A 236 27.08 -26.06 25.61
C ALA A 236 27.25 -25.90 27.13
N VAL A 237 26.16 -25.69 27.88
CA VAL A 237 26.19 -25.60 29.36
C VAL A 237 26.61 -26.93 29.99
N VAL A 238 26.11 -28.05 29.46
CA VAL A 238 26.50 -29.39 29.95
C VAL A 238 27.98 -29.68 29.69
N MET A 239 28.52 -29.22 28.56
CA MET A 239 29.94 -29.35 28.25
C MET A 239 30.82 -28.49 29.17
N GLU A 240 30.42 -27.24 29.45
CA GLU A 240 31.10 -26.39 30.46
C GLU A 240 31.07 -27.03 31.85
N GLU A 241 29.92 -27.54 32.30
CA GLU A 241 29.82 -28.21 33.62
C GLU A 241 30.67 -29.48 33.68
N LYS A 242 30.81 -30.19 32.57
CA LYS A 242 31.67 -31.38 32.49
C LYS A 242 33.15 -31.02 32.55
N GLU A 243 33.57 -29.96 31.84
CA GLU A 243 34.94 -29.45 31.91
C GLU A 243 35.28 -28.98 33.33
N ASP A 244 34.37 -28.27 34.00
CA ASP A 244 34.56 -27.84 35.39
C ASP A 244 34.70 -29.02 36.35
N ARG A 245 33.88 -30.06 36.19
CA ARG A 245 33.99 -31.30 37.00
C ARG A 245 35.29 -32.06 36.72
N GLU A 246 35.74 -32.13 35.47
CA GLU A 246 37.02 -32.76 35.12
C GLU A 246 38.21 -31.98 35.71
N VAL A 247 38.15 -30.64 35.72
CA VAL A 247 39.15 -29.79 36.39
C VAL A 247 39.13 -29.98 37.92
N GLU A 248 37.96 -30.04 38.54
CA GLU A 248 37.83 -30.30 39.97
C GLU A 248 38.34 -31.70 40.34
N GLN A 249 38.07 -32.72 39.51
CA GLN A 249 38.56 -34.08 39.71
C GLN A 249 40.08 -34.19 39.53
N ILE A 250 40.70 -33.42 38.63
CA ILE A 250 42.16 -33.37 38.48
C ILE A 250 42.80 -32.71 39.72
N CYS A 251 42.16 -31.69 40.31
CA CYS A 251 42.66 -31.04 41.54
C CYS A 251 42.57 -31.94 42.79
N LEU A 252 41.66 -32.91 42.84
CA LEU A 252 41.47 -33.82 43.98
C LEU A 252 42.42 -35.03 44.00
N CYS A 253 43.06 -35.36 42.87
CA CYS A 253 43.91 -36.55 42.75
C CYS A 253 45.42 -36.28 42.90
N THR A 254 45.84 -35.04 43.20
CA THR A 254 47.28 -34.69 43.33
C THR A 254 47.84 -34.72 44.75
N ASP A 255 47.05 -35.16 45.75
CA ASP A 255 47.43 -35.08 47.18
C ASP A 255 47.79 -36.43 47.85
N VAL A 256 48.07 -37.48 47.09
CA VAL A 256 48.47 -38.78 47.67
C VAL A 256 49.82 -39.24 47.13
N ASP A 257 50.77 -39.33 48.07
CA ASP A 257 52.06 -40.02 48.01
C ASP A 257 53.21 -39.36 47.24
N THR A 258 53.70 -38.22 47.74
CA THR A 258 55.14 -38.09 47.98
C THR A 258 55.40 -37.35 49.29
N GLY A 259 55.85 -38.09 50.31
CA GLY A 259 56.49 -37.47 51.45
C GLY A 259 57.78 -36.78 51.01
N ASN A 260 57.78 -35.44 50.99
CA ASN A 260 58.94 -34.60 51.32
C ASN A 260 58.53 -33.11 51.38
N ALA A 261 58.76 -32.52 52.55
CA ALA A 261 58.90 -31.08 52.85
C ALA A 261 58.27 -30.07 51.86
N CYS A 262 57.04 -29.65 52.16
CA CYS A 262 56.49 -28.39 51.65
C CYS A 262 57.26 -27.22 52.28
N SER A 263 58.17 -26.60 51.52
CA SER A 263 58.80 -25.34 51.90
C SER A 263 57.77 -24.21 51.85
N ARG A 264 57.64 -23.50 52.98
CA ARG A 264 56.77 -22.34 53.17
C ARG A 264 57.12 -21.21 52.22
N SER A 265 56.49 -21.18 51.05
CA SER A 265 56.16 -19.95 50.32
C SER A 265 55.48 -20.34 49.02
N SER A 266 54.31 -19.77 48.73
CA SER A 266 53.61 -19.78 47.42
C SER A 266 52.44 -20.77 47.23
N CYS A 267 51.79 -21.26 48.28
CA CYS A 267 50.46 -21.88 48.10
C CYS A 267 49.36 -20.82 48.31
N LEU A 268 48.74 -20.38 47.22
CA LEU A 268 47.66 -19.38 47.20
C LEU A 268 46.29 -19.94 47.61
N HIS A 269 46.19 -21.25 47.88
CA HIS A 269 44.91 -21.92 48.18
C HIS A 269 44.66 -22.26 49.66
N CYS A 270 45.58 -21.95 50.58
CA CYS A 270 45.44 -22.27 52.01
C CYS A 270 45.16 -21.04 52.89
N SER A 271 44.19 -20.19 52.54
CA SER A 271 43.70 -19.17 53.47
C SER A 271 42.19 -19.22 53.62
N PRO A 272 41.67 -19.84 54.69
CA PRO A 272 40.31 -19.65 55.13
C PRO A 272 40.28 -18.46 56.10
N THR A 273 40.23 -17.25 55.58
CA THR A 273 39.73 -16.11 56.37
C THR A 273 38.43 -15.63 55.76
N LYS A 274 37.32 -16.11 56.33
CA LYS A 274 36.04 -15.40 56.32
C LYS A 274 36.28 -13.99 56.88
N SER A 275 36.39 -13.00 56.00
CA SER A 275 36.18 -11.61 56.41
C SER A 275 34.74 -11.24 56.10
N HIS A 276 33.97 -11.11 57.18
CA HIS A 276 32.70 -10.41 57.19
C HIS A 276 33.02 -8.93 56.94
N PHE A 277 32.80 -8.41 55.74
CA PHE A 277 32.61 -6.98 55.52
C PHE A 277 31.70 -6.78 54.32
N GLY A 278 30.48 -6.31 54.62
CA GLY A 278 29.53 -5.87 53.61
C GLY A 278 29.94 -4.51 53.04
N PHE A 279 29.64 -4.30 51.76
CA PHE A 279 29.24 -3.02 51.23
C PHE A 279 28.38 -3.24 49.99
N ASP A 280 27.16 -2.71 50.07
CA ASP A 280 26.28 -2.47 48.93
C ASP A 280 27.01 -1.62 47.88
N ARG A 281 26.98 -2.05 46.61
CA ARG A 281 27.07 -1.12 45.48
C ARG A 281 26.51 -1.73 44.21
N GLU A 282 25.39 -1.16 43.77
CA GLU A 282 24.82 -1.30 42.44
C GLU A 282 25.85 -0.94 41.36
N ALA A 283 26.04 -1.83 40.38
CA ALA A 283 26.77 -1.51 39.17
C ALA A 283 25.83 -0.88 38.15
N THR A 284 25.86 0.45 38.08
CA THR A 284 25.34 1.22 36.94
C THR A 284 26.29 1.04 35.75
N LEU A 285 25.86 0.35 34.70
CA LEU A 285 26.57 0.29 33.42
C LEU A 285 26.37 1.62 32.66
N VAL A 286 27.33 2.53 32.82
CA VAL A 286 27.50 3.71 31.96
C VAL A 286 28.39 3.32 30.77
N ILE A 287 27.80 3.18 29.60
CA ILE A 287 28.54 3.05 28.34
C ILE A 287 29.11 4.44 27.99
N ARG A 288 30.40 4.62 28.26
CA ARG A 288 31.20 5.78 27.85
C ARG A 288 31.55 5.64 26.37
N ARG A 289 30.98 6.50 25.54
CA ARG A 289 31.29 6.62 24.11
C ARG A 289 32.50 7.53 23.96
N GLU A 290 33.68 6.96 23.76
CA GLU A 290 34.86 7.73 23.35
C GLU A 290 34.76 8.05 21.87
N GLY A 291 34.79 9.35 21.56
CA GLY A 291 34.95 9.85 20.22
C GLY A 291 36.42 9.82 19.81
N SER A 292 36.70 9.28 18.63
CA SER A 292 37.95 9.56 17.92
C SER A 292 37.65 10.50 16.75
N SER A 293 38.22 11.70 16.88
CA SER A 293 38.38 12.65 15.79
C SER A 293 39.55 12.22 14.90
N GLY A 294 39.36 12.40 13.60
CA GLY A 294 40.32 13.04 12.69
C GLY A 294 41.71 12.42 12.51
N GLY A 295 41.95 11.87 11.32
CA GLY A 295 43.29 11.57 10.84
C GLY A 295 43.30 11.26 9.35
N ASN A 296 43.42 12.31 8.52
CA ASN A 296 43.86 12.19 7.13
C ASN A 296 45.24 11.53 7.08
N SER A 297 45.43 10.54 6.21
CA SER A 297 46.76 10.35 5.61
C SER A 297 46.65 9.64 4.26
N THR A 298 47.04 10.38 3.24
CA THR A 298 47.50 9.93 1.93
C THR A 298 48.81 9.16 2.09
N ASN A 299 48.99 8.06 1.36
CA ASN A 299 50.09 7.92 0.41
C ASN A 299 50.09 6.53 -0.27
N ASP A 300 50.32 6.61 -1.58
CA ASP A 300 50.81 5.56 -2.45
C ASP A 300 52.06 4.86 -1.89
N TYR A 301 52.19 3.56 -2.12
CA TYR A 301 53.42 2.96 -2.67
C TYR A 301 53.13 1.56 -3.21
N ALA A 302 53.46 1.37 -4.48
CA ALA A 302 53.57 0.08 -5.14
C ALA A 302 54.94 -0.55 -4.81
N SER A 303 54.98 -1.86 -4.54
CA SER A 303 56.16 -2.69 -4.83
C SER A 303 55.84 -4.20 -4.78
N SER A 304 56.45 -4.88 -5.75
CA SER A 304 56.47 -6.31 -6.12
C SER A 304 56.59 -7.38 -5.02
N PRO A 305 56.33 -8.66 -5.37
CA PRO A 305 56.41 -9.79 -4.46
C PRO A 305 57.84 -10.32 -4.33
N ARG A 306 58.23 -10.70 -3.11
CA ARG A 306 59.47 -11.42 -2.83
C ARG A 306 59.12 -12.77 -2.19
N ASN A 307 59.49 -13.83 -2.88
CA ASN A 307 59.51 -15.19 -2.37
C ASN A 307 60.52 -15.31 -1.23
N SER A 308 60.12 -15.95 -0.14
CA SER A 308 61.01 -16.64 0.78
C SER A 308 60.27 -17.78 1.45
N ALA A 309 60.82 -18.97 1.24
CA ALA A 309 60.44 -20.24 1.81
C ALA A 309 60.82 -20.34 3.30
N ASP A 310 60.21 -21.33 3.94
CA ASP A 310 60.67 -22.07 5.11
C ASP A 310 60.86 -21.31 6.43
N GLU A 311 59.93 -21.51 7.36
CA GLU A 311 60.31 -22.08 8.66
C GLU A 311 59.14 -22.78 9.35
N SER A 312 59.38 -24.06 9.63
CA SER A 312 58.56 -25.01 10.35
C SER A 312 58.54 -24.72 11.86
N GLY A 313 57.37 -24.44 12.41
CA GLY A 313 57.14 -24.32 13.86
C GLY A 313 55.88 -25.08 14.28
N SER A 314 56.09 -26.28 14.82
CA SER A 314 55.08 -27.21 15.31
C SER A 314 54.33 -26.67 16.54
N ALA A 315 53.09 -26.21 16.35
CA ALA A 315 52.06 -26.12 17.37
C ALA A 315 50.76 -26.71 16.82
N LYS A 316 50.73 -28.04 16.66
CA LYS A 316 49.53 -28.80 16.30
C LYS A 316 48.77 -29.18 17.57
N SER A 317 47.44 -29.17 17.42
CA SER A 317 46.49 -29.98 18.20
C SER A 317 45.88 -29.35 19.46
N THR A 318 45.05 -28.32 19.26
CA THR A 318 43.83 -28.15 20.09
C THR A 318 42.75 -27.30 19.40
N ARG A 319 43.13 -26.46 18.43
CA ARG A 319 42.16 -25.60 17.71
C ARG A 319 41.31 -26.31 16.65
N SER A 320 41.72 -27.49 16.20
CA SER A 320 41.05 -28.24 15.11
C SER A 320 39.79 -29.00 15.55
N TYR A 321 39.55 -29.20 16.85
CA TYR A 321 38.35 -29.90 17.33
C TYR A 321 37.13 -28.98 17.46
N ALA A 322 37.33 -27.69 17.79
CA ALA A 322 36.24 -26.72 17.91
C ALA A 322 35.65 -26.33 16.54
N GLU A 323 36.47 -26.24 15.49
CA GLU A 323 36.02 -25.81 14.15
C GLU A 323 35.32 -26.94 13.36
N ASN A 324 35.69 -28.21 13.61
CA ASN A 324 35.05 -29.37 12.98
C ASN A 324 33.71 -29.76 13.62
N HIS A 325 33.45 -29.41 14.89
CA HIS A 325 32.15 -29.68 15.52
C HIS A 325 31.07 -28.68 15.09
N PHE A 326 31.44 -27.46 14.69
CA PHE A 326 30.49 -26.42 14.28
C PHE A 326 29.99 -26.57 12.83
N ASN A 327 30.69 -27.38 12.02
CA ASN A 327 30.32 -27.69 10.63
C ASN A 327 29.39 -28.90 10.50
N ARG A 328 28.75 -29.36 11.59
CA ARG A 328 27.60 -30.27 11.48
C ARG A 328 26.55 -29.54 10.66
N ASN A 329 26.34 -30.03 9.43
CA ASN A 329 25.31 -29.62 8.49
C ASN A 329 23.94 -29.65 9.17
N LEU A 330 23.59 -28.61 9.94
CA LEU A 330 22.20 -28.24 10.08
C LEU A 330 21.75 -27.99 8.66
N THR A 331 21.02 -28.96 8.11
CA THR A 331 20.27 -28.81 6.86
C THR A 331 19.30 -27.68 7.10
N GLU A 332 19.81 -26.47 6.86
CA GLU A 332 19.11 -25.23 7.07
C GLU A 332 17.78 -25.36 6.33
N PRO A 333 16.64 -25.25 7.03
CA PRO A 333 15.36 -25.51 6.42
C PRO A 333 15.21 -24.56 5.24
N SER A 334 15.15 -25.12 4.03
CA SER A 334 15.21 -24.37 2.76
C SER A 334 14.22 -23.20 2.72
N ILE A 335 13.08 -23.36 3.40
CA ILE A 335 12.05 -22.33 3.51
C ILE A 335 12.49 -21.07 4.26
N LEU A 336 13.36 -21.15 5.29
CA LEU A 336 13.85 -19.96 5.99
C LEU A 336 14.76 -19.14 5.09
N GLN A 337 15.63 -19.83 4.34
CA GLN A 337 16.51 -19.24 3.33
C GLN A 337 15.69 -18.61 2.19
N GLU A 338 14.69 -19.30 1.66
CA GLU A 338 13.79 -18.75 0.62
C GLU A 338 13.03 -17.50 1.09
N VAL A 339 12.56 -17.48 2.35
CA VAL A 339 11.88 -16.31 2.94
C VAL A 339 12.86 -15.16 3.11
N TYR A 340 14.12 -15.42 3.50
CA TYR A 340 15.16 -14.40 3.59
C TYR A 340 15.51 -13.79 2.23
N GLU A 341 15.71 -14.61 1.21
CA GLU A 341 15.92 -14.15 -0.17
C GLU A 341 14.73 -13.34 -0.68
N SER A 342 13.51 -13.75 -0.29
CA SER A 342 12.30 -13.00 -0.58
C SER A 342 12.26 -11.63 0.13
N GLU A 343 12.76 -11.51 1.36
CA GLU A 343 12.92 -10.19 2.03
C GLU A 343 13.91 -9.31 1.26
N LEU A 344 15.03 -9.87 0.79
CA LEU A 344 16.02 -9.15 0.00
C LEU A 344 15.42 -8.68 -1.34
N TYR A 345 14.63 -9.53 -2.00
CA TYR A 345 13.87 -9.19 -3.21
C TYR A 345 12.89 -8.03 -2.95
N ILE A 346 12.11 -8.08 -1.87
CA ILE A 346 11.18 -7.00 -1.50
C ILE A 346 11.95 -5.70 -1.23
N LYS A 347 13.05 -5.76 -0.48
CA LYS A 347 13.91 -4.60 -0.19
C LYS A 347 14.48 -3.99 -1.46
N HIS A 348 14.95 -4.82 -2.40
CA HIS A 348 15.41 -4.38 -3.72
C HIS A 348 14.29 -3.68 -4.50
N CYS A 349 13.08 -4.24 -4.52
CA CYS A 349 11.95 -3.61 -5.19
C CYS A 349 11.60 -2.26 -4.56
N ILE A 350 11.64 -2.15 -3.23
CA ILE A 350 11.35 -0.90 -2.50
C ILE A 350 12.42 0.16 -2.79
N SER A 351 13.70 -0.24 -2.82
CA SER A 351 14.85 0.65 -3.05
C SER A 351 15.02 1.08 -4.51
N ALA A 352 14.39 0.39 -5.46
CA ALA A 352 14.40 0.76 -6.87
C ALA A 352 13.68 2.11 -7.17
N SER A 353 12.98 2.68 -6.19
CA SER A 353 12.41 4.01 -6.34
C SER A 353 13.52 5.09 -6.34
N PRO A 354 13.57 5.97 -7.35
CA PRO A 354 14.49 7.11 -7.37
C PRO A 354 14.11 8.22 -6.37
N TYR A 355 12.93 8.13 -5.74
CA TYR A 355 12.45 9.12 -4.78
C TYR A 355 12.54 8.62 -3.33
N HIS A 356 13.37 7.60 -3.07
CA HIS A 356 13.74 7.30 -1.70
C HIS A 356 14.40 8.53 -1.08
N LYS A 357 14.14 8.75 0.22
CA LYS A 357 14.47 9.99 0.93
C LYS A 357 15.86 10.49 0.50
N SER A 358 15.90 11.69 -0.09
CA SER A 358 17.10 12.51 0.00
C SER A 358 17.50 12.53 1.47
N GLU A 359 18.79 12.46 1.79
CA GLU A 359 19.30 12.39 3.17
C GLU A 359 18.66 13.47 4.07
N ASP A 360 18.26 14.60 3.48
CA ASP A 360 17.59 15.73 4.11
C ASP A 360 16.12 15.48 4.52
N GLY A 361 15.51 14.36 4.12
CA GLY A 361 14.11 14.03 4.39
C GLY A 361 13.08 14.92 3.68
N LYS A 362 13.51 15.87 2.85
CA LYS A 362 12.62 16.78 2.11
C LYS A 362 11.99 16.08 0.90
N PRO A 363 10.69 16.31 0.61
CA PRO A 363 10.07 15.78 -0.59
C PRO A 363 10.70 16.42 -1.85
N PRO A 364 10.82 15.68 -2.96
CA PRO A 364 11.31 16.24 -4.20
C PRO A 364 10.35 17.35 -4.68
N PRO A 365 10.88 18.47 -5.21
CA PRO A 365 10.03 19.53 -5.75
C PRO A 365 9.19 19.02 -6.92
N LEU A 366 7.97 19.53 -7.06
CA LEU A 366 6.98 19.10 -8.07
C LEU A 366 7.54 19.08 -9.51
N LEU A 367 8.38 20.06 -9.86
CA LEU A 367 9.03 20.12 -11.18
C LEU A 367 9.99 18.94 -11.43
N VAL A 368 10.70 18.47 -10.40
CA VAL A 368 11.57 17.28 -10.51
C VAL A 368 10.73 16.04 -10.75
N VAL A 369 9.60 15.93 -10.03
CA VAL A 369 8.62 14.84 -10.22
C VAL A 369 8.00 14.87 -11.63
N LEU A 370 7.66 16.05 -12.15
CA LEU A 370 7.12 16.18 -13.51
C LEU A 370 8.18 15.83 -14.57
N ARG A 371 9.43 16.25 -14.36
CA ARG A 371 10.52 15.97 -15.31
C ARG A 371 10.86 14.49 -15.40
N SER A 372 10.84 13.77 -14.29
CA SER A 372 11.09 12.31 -14.22
C SER A 372 9.96 11.47 -14.82
N ILE A 373 8.76 12.03 -15.00
CA ILE A 373 7.68 11.36 -15.73
C ILE A 373 8.11 11.11 -17.19
N PHE A 374 8.68 12.13 -17.82
CA PHE A 374 8.98 12.11 -19.26
C PHE A 374 10.44 11.77 -19.58
N SER A 375 11.40 12.25 -18.77
CA SER A 375 12.82 12.07 -19.03
C SER A 375 13.45 11.12 -18.01
N PRO A 376 14.26 10.13 -18.44
CA PRO A 376 15.06 9.33 -17.52
C PRO A 376 16.01 10.27 -16.77
N SER A 377 15.87 10.32 -15.45
CA SER A 377 16.78 11.09 -14.60
C SER A 377 18.14 10.38 -14.57
N LYS A 378 19.22 11.10 -14.85
CA LYS A 378 20.59 10.65 -14.57
C LYS A 378 20.81 10.70 -13.06
N HIS A 379 20.14 9.83 -12.31
CA HIS A 379 20.42 9.68 -10.89
C HIS A 379 21.67 8.82 -10.74
N ARG A 380 22.71 9.42 -10.15
CA ARG A 380 23.97 8.76 -9.85
C ARG A 380 23.75 7.87 -8.63
N ILE A 381 23.26 6.65 -8.86
CA ILE A 381 23.25 5.63 -7.80
C ILE A 381 24.71 5.21 -7.57
N SER A 382 25.15 5.24 -6.32
CA SER A 382 26.56 5.09 -5.92
C SER A 382 27.17 3.69 -6.14
N GLY A 383 26.70 2.90 -7.11
CA GLY A 383 27.09 1.49 -7.26
C GLY A 383 27.06 0.91 -8.68
N GLY A 384 26.95 1.72 -9.73
CA GLY A 384 27.03 1.23 -11.12
C GLY A 384 26.03 1.89 -12.06
N ILE A 385 26.47 2.18 -13.29
CA ILE A 385 25.76 2.98 -14.30
C ILE A 385 24.69 2.13 -15.01
N ASN A 386 23.59 1.83 -14.34
CA ASN A 386 22.36 1.45 -15.04
C ASN A 386 21.34 2.56 -14.84
N ASN A 387 21.21 3.43 -15.85
CA ASN A 387 20.20 4.48 -15.83
C ASN A 387 18.81 3.81 -15.75
N PRO A 388 18.01 4.05 -14.69
CA PRO A 388 16.69 3.47 -14.60
C PRO A 388 15.83 3.96 -15.79
N PRO A 389 14.87 3.15 -16.28
CA PRO A 389 13.96 3.60 -17.32
C PRO A 389 13.18 4.83 -16.84
N SER A 390 12.67 5.65 -17.77
CA SER A 390 11.73 6.71 -17.39
C SER A 390 10.49 6.13 -16.72
N TRP A 391 9.83 6.92 -15.85
CA TRP A 391 8.61 6.50 -15.16
C TRP A 391 7.56 5.99 -16.16
N PHE A 392 7.38 6.70 -17.29
CA PHE A 392 6.44 6.31 -18.33
C PHE A 392 6.81 4.97 -18.97
N ARG A 393 8.10 4.70 -19.19
CA ARG A 393 8.56 3.41 -19.74
C ARG A 393 8.34 2.26 -18.75
N CYS A 394 8.61 2.48 -17.47
CA CYS A 394 8.28 1.52 -16.41
C CYS A 394 6.78 1.21 -16.38
N HIS A 395 5.96 2.26 -16.49
CA HIS A 395 4.50 2.13 -16.48
C HIS A 395 3.99 1.37 -17.71
N LEU A 396 4.44 1.76 -18.91
CA LEU A 396 4.07 1.11 -20.16
C LEU A 396 4.48 -0.37 -20.17
N HIS A 397 5.68 -0.69 -19.66
CA HIS A 397 6.14 -2.08 -19.55
C HIS A 397 5.27 -2.90 -18.59
N THR A 398 4.94 -2.34 -17.42
CA THR A 398 4.04 -2.96 -16.44
C THR A 398 2.66 -3.21 -17.05
N TRP A 399 2.10 -2.23 -17.75
CA TRP A 399 0.82 -2.36 -18.45
C TRP A 399 0.87 -3.36 -19.60
N ALA A 400 1.96 -3.42 -20.36
CA ALA A 400 2.11 -4.40 -21.42
C ALA A 400 2.11 -5.83 -20.86
N LEU A 401 2.87 -6.10 -19.80
CA LEU A 401 2.85 -7.41 -19.12
C LEU A 401 1.47 -7.74 -18.55
N PHE A 402 0.81 -6.74 -17.99
CA PHE A 402 -0.53 -6.87 -17.44
C PHE A 402 -1.58 -7.20 -18.51
N LEU A 403 -1.62 -6.44 -19.60
CA LEU A 403 -2.58 -6.61 -20.71
C LEU A 403 -2.31 -7.89 -21.49
N THR A 404 -1.06 -8.37 -21.53
CA THR A 404 -0.71 -9.66 -22.16
C THR A 404 -0.86 -10.85 -21.21
N LEU A 405 -1.38 -10.65 -19.99
CA LEU A 405 -1.53 -11.69 -18.96
C LEU A 405 -0.21 -12.41 -18.59
N ARG A 406 0.93 -11.76 -18.85
CA ARG A 406 2.29 -12.25 -18.52
C ARG A 406 2.82 -11.65 -17.23
N PHE A 407 1.95 -11.16 -16.36
CA PHE A 407 2.35 -10.54 -15.11
C PHE A 407 2.74 -11.60 -14.07
N PRO A 408 4.00 -11.62 -13.58
CA PRO A 408 4.45 -12.69 -12.68
C PRO A 408 3.75 -12.60 -11.32
N PRO A 409 3.36 -13.74 -10.72
CA PRO A 409 2.67 -13.77 -9.42
C PRO A 409 3.43 -13.04 -8.30
N GLN A 410 4.77 -13.08 -8.31
CA GLN A 410 5.62 -12.39 -7.34
C GLN A 410 5.42 -10.87 -7.39
N ALA A 411 5.36 -10.28 -8.58
CA ALA A 411 5.13 -8.85 -8.74
C ALA A 411 3.72 -8.45 -8.24
N PHE A 412 2.74 -9.35 -8.32
CA PHE A 412 1.42 -9.13 -7.74
C PHE A 412 1.47 -9.09 -6.20
N ILE A 413 2.30 -9.93 -5.58
CA ILE A 413 2.53 -9.89 -4.13
C ILE A 413 3.27 -8.63 -3.73
N ILE A 414 4.28 -8.20 -4.48
CA ILE A 414 4.95 -6.92 -4.25
C ILE A 414 3.95 -5.76 -4.35
N TYR A 415 3.10 -5.75 -5.38
CA TYR A 415 2.04 -4.77 -5.49
C TYR A 415 1.13 -4.75 -4.25
N SER A 416 0.70 -5.93 -3.78
CA SER A 416 -0.10 -6.09 -2.57
C SER A 416 0.65 -5.62 -1.31
N HIS A 417 1.92 -5.97 -1.17
CA HIS A 417 2.81 -5.57 -0.07
C HIS A 417 2.96 -4.05 0.00
N LEU A 418 3.30 -3.42 -1.12
CA LEU A 418 3.45 -1.97 -1.21
C LEU A 418 2.14 -1.26 -0.84
N ARG A 419 1.00 -1.80 -1.31
CA ARG A 419 -0.33 -1.25 -0.97
C ARG A 419 -0.61 -1.36 0.53
N GLN A 420 -0.31 -2.50 1.16
CA GLN A 420 -0.56 -2.73 2.58
C GLN A 420 0.40 -1.94 3.51
N SER A 421 1.66 -1.79 3.11
CA SER A 421 2.69 -1.02 3.84
C SER A 421 2.49 0.49 3.73
N ARG A 422 1.53 0.95 2.91
CA ARG A 422 1.37 2.38 2.53
C ARG A 422 2.64 2.95 1.89
N LEU A 423 3.51 2.08 1.36
CA LEU A 423 4.67 2.47 0.55
C LEU A 423 4.31 2.64 -0.93
N LEU A 424 3.12 2.18 -1.34
CA LEU A 424 2.57 2.41 -2.67
C LEU A 424 2.26 3.90 -2.88
N ASP A 425 3.27 4.63 -3.32
CA ASP A 425 3.15 5.99 -3.83
C ASP A 425 2.94 5.91 -5.36
N PRO A 426 1.96 6.63 -5.96
CA PRO A 426 1.79 6.72 -7.41
C PRO A 426 3.08 7.04 -8.16
N LEU A 427 3.99 7.80 -7.55
CA LEU A 427 5.28 8.16 -8.14
C LEU A 427 6.28 7.01 -8.12
N ASN A 428 6.30 6.22 -7.05
CA ASN A 428 7.25 5.12 -6.85
C ASN A 428 6.80 3.82 -7.50
N ARG A 429 5.48 3.60 -7.55
CA ARG A 429 4.87 2.33 -7.93
C ARG A 429 5.41 1.79 -9.26
N PRO A 430 5.52 2.56 -10.35
CA PRO A 430 6.00 2.01 -11.61
C PRO A 430 7.45 1.52 -11.54
N PHE A 431 8.32 2.22 -10.83
CA PHE A 431 9.71 1.78 -10.64
C PHE A 431 9.81 0.50 -9.82
N GLN A 432 9.06 0.43 -8.71
CA GLN A 432 9.06 -0.74 -7.83
C GLN A 432 8.46 -1.98 -8.52
N LEU A 433 7.39 -1.80 -9.29
CA LEU A 433 6.82 -2.90 -10.09
C LEU A 433 7.74 -3.29 -11.26
N TYR A 434 8.38 -2.32 -11.90
CA TYR A 434 9.37 -2.60 -12.93
C TYR A 434 10.54 -3.41 -12.38
N ALA A 435 11.08 -3.03 -11.22
CA ALA A 435 12.12 -3.80 -10.54
C ALA A 435 11.62 -5.21 -10.16
N ALA A 436 10.37 -5.33 -9.69
CA ALA A 436 9.79 -6.62 -9.35
C ALA A 436 9.70 -7.58 -10.55
N VAL A 437 9.39 -7.08 -11.75
CA VAL A 437 9.27 -7.90 -12.97
C VAL A 437 10.61 -8.10 -13.71
N THR A 438 11.60 -7.25 -13.48
CA THR A 438 12.92 -7.32 -14.12
C THR A 438 14.04 -7.82 -13.20
N TYR A 439 13.70 -8.22 -11.98
CA TYR A 439 14.66 -8.72 -11.00
C TYR A 439 15.44 -9.92 -11.54
N LYS A 440 16.77 -9.82 -11.49
CA LYS A 440 17.70 -10.91 -11.75
C LYS A 440 18.47 -11.18 -10.47
N CYS A 441 18.33 -12.39 -9.91
CA CYS A 441 19.10 -12.75 -8.74
C CYS A 441 20.55 -13.06 -9.15
N ALA A 442 21.52 -12.60 -8.36
CA ALA A 442 22.94 -12.82 -8.65
C ALA A 442 23.37 -14.29 -8.43
N SER A 443 22.68 -15.01 -7.53
CA SER A 443 23.04 -16.38 -7.12
C SER A 443 22.22 -17.47 -7.82
N HIS A 444 21.03 -17.17 -8.34
CA HIS A 444 20.14 -18.15 -8.97
C HIS A 444 19.44 -17.56 -10.20
N ALA A 445 19.24 -18.37 -11.24
CA ALA A 445 18.52 -17.95 -12.44
C ALA A 445 17.03 -17.68 -12.20
N ASP A 446 16.47 -18.19 -11.09
CA ASP A 446 15.04 -18.20 -10.83
C ASP A 446 14.58 -17.12 -9.84
N LEU A 447 13.36 -16.63 -10.05
CA LEU A 447 12.67 -15.71 -9.15
C LEU A 447 12.28 -16.43 -7.84
N PRO A 448 12.28 -15.73 -6.69
CA PRO A 448 11.85 -16.35 -5.43
C PRO A 448 10.43 -16.88 -5.53
N HIS A 449 10.17 -17.99 -4.83
CA HIS A 449 8.85 -18.60 -4.83
C HIS A 449 7.82 -17.64 -4.21
N TRP A 450 6.69 -17.44 -4.90
CA TRP A 450 5.69 -16.43 -4.55
C TRP A 450 5.13 -16.62 -3.12
N ALA A 451 5.01 -17.84 -2.60
CA ALA A 451 4.56 -18.06 -1.23
C ALA A 451 5.54 -17.50 -0.19
N SER A 452 6.84 -17.68 -0.42
CA SER A 452 7.94 -17.17 0.41
C SER A 452 7.96 -15.63 0.39
N VAL A 453 7.70 -15.02 -0.77
CA VAL A 453 7.48 -13.55 -0.91
C VAL A 453 6.28 -13.07 -0.11
N SER A 454 5.19 -13.84 -0.05
CA SER A 454 4.02 -13.47 0.75
C SER A 454 4.29 -13.53 2.26
N ILE A 455 5.08 -14.52 2.71
CA ILE A 455 5.48 -14.67 4.11
C ILE A 455 6.44 -13.54 4.50
N ALA A 456 7.49 -13.31 3.70
CA ALA A 456 8.43 -12.19 3.88
C ALA A 456 7.71 -10.84 3.93
N SER A 457 6.77 -10.61 3.01
CA SER A 457 5.89 -9.43 3.02
C SER A 457 5.13 -9.28 4.34
N SER A 458 4.57 -10.37 4.87
CA SER A 458 3.83 -10.36 6.14
C SER A 458 4.72 -10.07 7.34
N LEU A 459 5.95 -10.61 7.35
CA LEU A 459 6.97 -10.35 8.37
C LEU A 459 7.39 -8.88 8.37
N MET A 460 7.70 -8.33 7.19
CA MET A 460 8.10 -6.93 7.03
C MET A 460 6.96 -5.96 7.39
N LEU A 461 5.70 -6.30 7.12
CA LEU A 461 4.54 -5.50 7.51
C LEU A 461 4.23 -5.55 9.00
N ALA A 462 4.64 -6.62 9.69
CA ALA A 462 4.48 -6.75 11.13
C ALA A 462 5.57 -5.99 11.92
N ALA A 463 6.67 -5.61 11.27
CA ALA A 463 7.75 -4.88 11.92
C ALA A 463 7.29 -3.44 12.31
N PRO A 464 7.50 -3.01 13.57
CA PRO A 464 6.97 -1.75 14.11
C PRO A 464 7.60 -0.46 13.55
N GLU A 465 8.47 -0.53 12.54
CA GLU A 465 9.41 0.54 12.22
C GLU A 465 9.01 1.47 11.07
N THR A 466 7.79 1.40 10.52
CA THR A 466 7.46 2.33 9.42
C THR A 466 7.15 3.73 9.97
N PRO A 467 8.02 4.75 9.75
CA PRO A 467 7.73 6.11 10.19
C PRO A 467 6.44 6.57 9.51
N LYS A 468 5.48 7.04 10.31
CA LYS A 468 4.22 7.59 9.81
C LYS A 468 4.55 8.82 8.95
N LYS A 469 4.50 8.70 7.62
CA LYS A 469 4.63 9.82 6.69
C LYS A 469 3.39 10.72 6.76
N VAL A 470 3.28 11.52 7.82
CA VAL A 470 2.11 12.38 8.08
C VAL A 470 1.87 13.37 6.93
N TRP A 471 2.95 13.94 6.37
CA TRP A 471 2.84 14.94 5.30
C TRP A 471 2.23 14.41 4.01
N LEU A 472 2.65 13.22 3.56
CA LEU A 472 2.11 12.60 2.36
C LEU A 472 0.60 12.28 2.52
N GLY A 473 0.17 11.98 3.76
CA GLY A 473 -1.23 11.82 4.10
C GLY A 473 -2.07 13.07 3.81
N TRP A 474 -1.59 14.26 4.17
CA TRP A 474 -2.29 15.53 3.91
C TRP A 474 -2.40 15.85 2.42
N TYR A 475 -1.34 15.62 1.66
CA TYR A 475 -1.37 15.79 0.20
C TYR A 475 -2.48 14.94 -0.44
N TYR A 476 -2.56 13.65 -0.10
CA TYR A 476 -3.64 12.80 -0.60
C TYR A 476 -5.02 13.27 -0.12
N THR A 477 -5.12 13.76 1.11
CA THR A 477 -6.38 14.26 1.68
C THR A 477 -6.91 15.43 0.86
N VAL A 478 -6.06 16.41 0.55
CA VAL A 478 -6.40 17.61 -0.23
C VAL A 478 -6.65 17.27 -1.69
N LEU A 479 -5.82 16.43 -2.30
CA LEU A 479 -6.02 15.99 -3.69
C LEU A 479 -7.35 15.24 -3.85
N ASP A 480 -7.65 14.32 -2.93
CA ASP A 480 -8.91 13.59 -2.92
C ASP A 480 -10.08 14.57 -2.77
N LEU A 481 -10.01 15.56 -1.87
CA LEU A 481 -11.03 16.61 -1.73
C LEU A 481 -11.23 17.40 -3.03
N ALA A 482 -10.14 17.79 -3.70
CA ALA A 482 -10.21 18.54 -4.95
C ALA A 482 -10.94 17.74 -6.05
N ILE A 483 -10.70 16.42 -6.13
CA ILE A 483 -11.42 15.54 -7.06
C ILE A 483 -12.93 15.55 -6.74
N HIS A 484 -13.32 15.46 -5.47
CA HIS A 484 -14.73 15.54 -5.07
C HIS A 484 -15.38 16.86 -5.49
N VAL A 485 -14.69 17.98 -5.27
CA VAL A 485 -15.18 19.31 -5.65
C VAL A 485 -15.34 19.41 -7.18
N ILE A 486 -14.38 18.88 -7.95
CA ILE A 486 -14.47 18.85 -9.42
C ILE A 486 -15.71 18.07 -9.88
N VAL A 487 -16.01 16.93 -9.26
CA VAL A 487 -17.20 16.13 -9.59
C VAL A 487 -18.50 16.89 -9.29
N ILE A 488 -18.57 17.58 -8.15
CA ILE A 488 -19.73 18.43 -7.79
C ILE A 488 -19.91 19.54 -8.82
N VAL A 489 -18.82 20.25 -9.16
CA VAL A 489 -18.82 21.31 -10.17
C VAL A 489 -19.23 20.76 -11.54
N GLN A 490 -18.78 19.56 -11.91
CA GLN A 490 -19.14 18.90 -13.16
C GLN A 490 -20.64 18.62 -13.26
N LEU A 491 -21.25 18.13 -12.19
CA LEU A 491 -22.69 17.88 -12.13
C LEU A 491 -23.49 19.19 -12.24
N GLU A 492 -23.13 20.21 -11.45
CA GLU A 492 -23.83 21.50 -11.44
C GLU A 492 -23.70 22.26 -12.77
N LEU A 493 -22.50 22.30 -13.36
CA LEU A 493 -22.30 22.93 -14.66
C LEU A 493 -23.02 22.19 -15.77
N THR A 494 -23.07 20.86 -15.72
CA THR A 494 -23.85 20.07 -16.69
C THR A 494 -25.34 20.42 -16.61
N LEU A 495 -25.93 20.51 -15.41
CA LEU A 495 -27.34 20.92 -15.28
C LEU A 495 -27.57 22.37 -15.73
N ARG A 496 -26.68 23.30 -15.35
CA ARG A 496 -26.81 24.72 -15.72
C ARG A 496 -26.65 24.95 -17.22
N TRP A 497 -25.69 24.31 -17.88
CA TRP A 497 -25.45 24.50 -19.32
C TRP A 497 -26.56 23.92 -20.21
N ASN A 498 -27.33 22.96 -19.70
CA ASN A 498 -28.51 22.42 -20.38
C ASN A 498 -29.82 23.09 -19.96
N ARG A 499 -29.75 24.18 -19.18
CA ARG A 499 -30.90 24.97 -18.70
C ARG A 499 -32.02 24.10 -18.12
N VAL A 500 -31.65 23.15 -17.24
CA VAL A 500 -32.61 22.26 -16.58
C VAL A 500 -33.37 23.05 -15.52
N ASN A 501 -34.67 23.24 -15.72
CA ASN A 501 -35.54 24.05 -14.88
C ASN A 501 -36.43 23.20 -13.97
N GLY A 502 -37.12 23.84 -13.02
CA GLY A 502 -38.07 23.18 -12.11
C GLY A 502 -37.44 22.54 -10.87
N LEU A 503 -36.13 22.71 -10.64
CA LEU A 503 -35.37 21.97 -9.62
C LEU A 503 -35.32 22.59 -8.21
N SER A 504 -36.05 23.67 -7.93
CA SER A 504 -35.87 24.49 -6.72
C SER A 504 -36.67 24.04 -5.49
N GLY A 505 -37.65 23.16 -5.64
CA GLY A 505 -38.50 22.73 -4.54
C GLY A 505 -37.85 21.66 -3.67
N LEU A 506 -37.29 22.03 -2.50
CA LEU A 506 -36.78 21.05 -1.53
C LEU A 506 -37.92 20.22 -0.90
N TRP A 507 -39.07 20.85 -0.66
CA TRP A 507 -40.21 20.29 0.05
C TRP A 507 -41.31 19.75 -0.86
N THR A 508 -41.15 19.87 -2.19
CA THR A 508 -42.20 19.50 -3.14
C THR A 508 -42.31 17.99 -3.35
N GLY A 509 -41.32 17.20 -2.92
CA GLY A 509 -41.32 15.75 -3.08
C GLY A 509 -40.61 15.04 -1.94
N VAL A 510 -41.28 14.02 -1.37
CA VAL A 510 -40.71 13.16 -0.32
C VAL A 510 -39.42 12.46 -0.80
N GLY A 511 -39.33 12.17 -2.10
CA GLY A 511 -38.15 11.56 -2.72
C GLY A 511 -36.86 12.38 -2.56
N GLN A 512 -36.95 13.71 -2.43
CA GLN A 512 -35.78 14.56 -2.22
C GLN A 512 -35.36 14.70 -0.75
N LEU A 513 -36.31 14.55 0.17
CA LEU A 513 -36.09 14.73 1.60
C LEU A 513 -35.20 13.62 2.18
N VAL A 514 -35.38 12.38 1.71
CA VAL A 514 -34.64 11.22 2.22
C VAL A 514 -33.13 11.35 1.96
N PRO A 515 -32.65 11.58 0.73
CA PRO A 515 -31.21 11.75 0.49
C PRO A 515 -30.64 13.00 1.17
N PHE A 516 -31.42 14.08 1.25
CA PHE A 516 -31.03 15.30 1.97
C PHE A 516 -30.74 15.00 3.45
N ILE A 517 -31.68 14.38 4.16
CA ILE A 517 -31.53 14.05 5.59
C ILE A 517 -30.36 13.08 5.81
N ILE A 518 -30.27 12.03 4.99
CA ILE A 518 -29.19 11.03 5.12
C ILE A 518 -27.82 11.67 4.89
N GLY A 519 -27.69 12.49 3.83
CA GLY A 519 -26.43 13.12 3.47
C GLY A 519 -25.98 14.18 4.48
N VAL A 520 -26.87 15.13 4.78
CA VAL A 520 -26.58 16.22 5.73
C VAL A 520 -26.40 15.69 7.14
N GLY A 521 -27.29 14.79 7.59
CA GLY A 521 -27.19 14.13 8.89
C GLY A 521 -25.89 13.34 9.05
N GLY A 522 -25.48 12.61 8.01
CA GLY A 522 -24.19 11.91 7.98
C GLY A 522 -23.00 12.86 8.13
N LEU A 523 -23.01 14.00 7.42
CA LEU A 523 -21.94 15.00 7.51
C LEU A 523 -21.88 15.65 8.90
N VAL A 524 -23.02 16.01 9.49
CA VAL A 524 -23.11 16.58 10.84
C VAL A 524 -22.63 15.59 11.88
N LEU A 525 -23.04 14.32 11.80
CA LEU A 525 -22.63 13.27 12.73
C LEU A 525 -21.11 13.09 12.74
N VAL A 526 -20.49 12.94 11.57
CA VAL A 526 -19.05 12.72 11.48
C VAL A 526 -18.28 13.97 11.91
N SER A 527 -18.71 15.16 11.47
CA SER A 527 -18.07 16.43 11.88
C SER A 527 -18.15 16.63 13.40
N GLY A 528 -19.33 16.40 13.99
CA GLY A 528 -19.56 16.52 15.43
C GLY A 528 -18.69 15.55 16.25
N ARG A 529 -18.61 14.27 15.85
CA ARG A 529 -17.73 13.29 16.52
C ARG A 529 -16.26 13.70 16.44
N TRP A 530 -15.83 14.30 15.33
CA TRP A 530 -14.45 14.77 15.19
C TRP A 530 -14.17 15.96 16.08
N VAL A 531 -15.06 16.96 16.12
CA VAL A 531 -14.94 18.11 17.02
C VAL A 531 -14.85 17.65 18.47
N ILE A 532 -15.72 16.72 18.91
CA ILE A 532 -15.66 16.14 20.27
C ILE A 532 -14.30 15.49 20.51
N ARG A 533 -13.80 14.69 19.57
CA ARG A 533 -12.49 14.02 19.70
C ARG A 533 -11.33 15.02 19.79
N VAL A 534 -11.35 16.08 18.99
CA VAL A 534 -10.34 17.14 19.02
C VAL A 534 -10.43 17.89 20.35
N TRP A 535 -11.63 18.24 20.79
CA TRP A 535 -11.87 18.93 22.06
C TRP A 535 -11.39 18.12 23.27
N VAL A 536 -11.69 16.82 23.34
CA VAL A 536 -11.20 15.92 24.41
C VAL A 536 -9.67 15.85 24.41
N LYS A 537 -9.04 15.75 23.23
CA LYS A 537 -7.57 15.75 23.12
C LYS A 537 -6.97 17.09 23.58
N TRP A 538 -7.57 18.19 23.17
CA TRP A 538 -7.13 19.53 23.56
C TRP A 538 -7.23 19.72 25.08
N LYS A 539 -8.37 19.35 25.69
CA LYS A 539 -8.55 19.42 27.16
C LYS A 539 -7.53 18.57 27.92
N LYS A 540 -7.24 17.35 27.46
CA LYS A 540 -6.18 16.49 28.05
C LYS A 540 -4.77 17.08 27.88
N GLY A 541 -4.51 17.77 26.77
CA GLY A 541 -3.23 18.44 26.52
C GLY A 541 -3.02 19.67 27.42
N VAL A 542 -4.06 20.46 27.63
CA VAL A 542 -4.02 21.65 28.51
C VAL A 542 -3.76 21.26 29.96
N GLY A 543 -4.36 20.16 30.44
CA GLY A 543 -4.12 19.64 31.79
C GLY A 543 -2.68 19.16 32.04
N ARG A 544 -1.89 18.90 30.98
CA ARG A 544 -0.47 18.55 31.10
C ARG A 544 0.46 19.75 31.24
N ILE A 545 -0.02 20.95 30.91
CA ILE A 545 0.76 22.20 30.93
C ILE A 545 0.51 22.97 32.23
N SER A 546 -0.68 22.85 32.83
CA SER A 546 -0.94 23.33 34.19
C SER A 546 -0.42 22.31 35.21
N GLY A 547 0.82 22.49 35.66
CA GLY A 547 1.53 21.54 36.51
C GLY A 547 0.72 20.99 37.68
N TRP A 548 0.65 19.66 37.76
CA TRP A 548 0.31 18.92 38.96
C TRP A 548 1.21 17.69 39.03
N GLY A 549 2.00 17.63 40.11
CA GLY A 549 2.40 16.39 40.80
C GLY A 549 3.30 15.42 40.04
N LYS A 550 4.56 15.34 40.50
CA LYS A 550 5.55 14.35 40.11
C LYS A 550 5.39 13.02 40.89
N ASP A 551 4.20 12.75 41.42
CA ASP A 551 4.01 11.67 42.38
C ASP A 551 3.21 10.52 41.77
N GLY A 552 3.90 9.38 41.59
CA GLY A 552 3.35 8.03 41.53
C GLY A 552 2.46 7.75 40.33
N LEU A 553 2.94 7.14 39.24
CA LEU A 553 3.25 5.71 39.18
C LEU A 553 2.13 4.89 39.88
N LEU A 554 1.33 4.16 39.10
CA LEU A 554 0.20 3.27 39.48
C LEU A 554 -1.22 3.73 39.09
N GLU A 555 -1.40 4.53 38.03
CA GLU A 555 -2.65 4.39 37.26
C GLU A 555 -2.43 3.32 36.20
N GLY A 556 -2.99 2.16 36.49
CA GLY A 556 -2.91 0.95 35.68
C GLY A 556 -3.23 1.23 34.22
N GLU A 557 -2.27 0.84 33.37
CA GLU A 557 -2.60 0.09 32.18
C GLU A 557 -3.39 -1.18 32.60
N GLU A 558 -4.65 -1.00 33.01
CA GLU A 558 -5.70 -1.92 32.57
C GLU A 558 -5.75 -1.71 31.05
N GLY A 559 -4.83 -2.32 30.32
CA GLY A 559 -4.84 -3.77 30.25
C GLY A 559 -6.04 -4.20 29.42
N GLY A 560 -6.53 -3.31 28.54
CA GLY A 560 -6.57 -3.66 27.14
C GLY A 560 -5.23 -4.30 26.78
N LYS A 561 -5.11 -5.60 27.07
CA LYS A 561 -4.59 -6.57 26.13
C LYS A 561 -5.40 -6.26 24.86
N GLU A 562 -5.01 -5.20 24.16
CA GLU A 562 -5.09 -5.17 22.72
C GLU A 562 -4.60 -6.56 22.41
N GLN A 563 -5.55 -7.41 21.99
CA GLN A 563 -5.21 -8.58 21.24
C GLN A 563 -4.34 -8.00 20.14
N CYS A 564 -3.04 -7.99 20.41
CA CYS A 564 -1.98 -7.96 19.44
C CYS A 564 -2.02 -9.31 18.70
N GLY A 565 -3.13 -10.07 18.79
CA GLY A 565 -4.04 -10.25 17.68
C GLY A 565 -3.24 -10.49 16.44
N GLU A 566 -2.89 -11.77 16.28
CA GLU A 566 -2.08 -12.37 15.23
C GLU A 566 -1.94 -11.42 14.05
N THR A 567 -0.96 -10.54 14.13
CA THR A 567 -0.85 -9.43 13.19
C THR A 567 -0.34 -10.08 11.92
N PHE A 568 -1.18 -10.07 10.87
CA PHE A 568 -0.93 -10.82 9.64
C PHE A 568 -0.96 -12.35 9.82
N GLY A 569 -1.49 -12.83 10.95
CA GLY A 569 -1.70 -14.24 11.29
C GLY A 569 -0.44 -14.99 11.78
N LEU A 570 0.72 -14.33 11.82
CA LEU A 570 1.94 -14.95 12.37
C LEU A 570 2.00 -14.63 13.86
N ALA A 571 2.16 -15.67 14.66
CA ALA A 571 2.34 -15.54 16.10
C ALA A 571 3.67 -14.82 16.40
N ARG A 572 3.72 -14.14 17.56
CA ARG A 572 4.83 -13.25 17.92
C ARG A 572 6.15 -14.01 18.09
N ASP A 573 6.08 -15.16 18.74
CA ASP A 573 7.16 -16.14 18.89
C ASP A 573 7.79 -16.51 17.54
N VAL A 574 6.99 -16.85 16.53
CA VAL A 574 7.50 -17.20 15.19
C VAL A 574 8.26 -16.03 14.54
N ARG A 575 7.82 -14.80 14.78
CA ARG A 575 8.52 -13.61 14.25
C ARG A 575 9.85 -13.37 14.95
N GLU A 576 9.88 -13.55 16.26
CA GLU A 576 11.09 -13.40 17.07
C GLU A 576 12.10 -14.50 16.75
N GLY A 577 11.66 -15.75 16.64
CA GLY A 577 12.49 -16.90 16.22
C GLY A 577 13.10 -16.72 14.83
N TYR A 578 12.30 -16.29 13.85
CA TYR A 578 12.82 -15.95 12.53
C TYR A 578 13.81 -14.78 12.57
N GLY A 579 13.54 -13.77 13.40
CA GLY A 579 14.46 -12.65 13.62
C GLY A 579 15.83 -13.10 14.11
N LYS A 580 15.87 -13.99 15.11
CA LYS A 580 17.11 -14.57 15.65
C LYS A 580 17.88 -15.35 14.57
N TRP A 581 17.19 -16.24 13.86
CA TRP A 581 17.80 -17.00 12.76
C TRP A 581 18.39 -16.07 11.70
N ARG A 582 17.67 -15.02 11.32
CA ARG A 582 18.11 -14.05 10.31
C ARG A 582 19.36 -13.29 10.73
N GLU A 583 19.46 -12.86 11.99
CA GLU A 583 20.67 -12.15 12.46
C GLU A 583 21.89 -13.09 12.53
N LEU A 584 21.72 -14.34 12.97
CA LEU A 584 22.79 -15.36 12.91
C LEU A 584 23.24 -15.64 11.47
N ARG A 585 22.30 -15.65 10.51
CA ARG A 585 22.64 -15.84 9.10
C ARG A 585 23.49 -14.70 8.57
N LYS A 586 23.14 -13.45 8.91
CA LYS A 586 23.95 -12.28 8.51
C LYS A 586 25.35 -12.33 9.10
N SER A 587 25.50 -12.74 10.36
CA SER A 587 26.81 -12.83 11.01
C SER A 587 27.71 -13.93 10.43
N ARG A 588 27.15 -14.92 9.72
CA ARG A 588 27.95 -15.95 9.01
C ARG A 588 28.39 -15.52 7.60
N VAL A 589 27.74 -14.51 7.02
CA VAL A 589 28.07 -14.01 5.67
C VAL A 589 29.14 -12.91 5.73
N ILE A 590 29.25 -12.23 6.87
CA ILE A 590 30.31 -11.28 7.21
C ILE A 590 31.51 -12.07 7.71
#